data_AF-A0A3F2UXH3-F1
#
_entry.id   AF-A0A3F2UXH3-F1
#
_cell.length_a   1.000
_cell.length_b   1.000
_cell.length_c   1.000
_cell.angle_alpha   90.00
_cell.angle_beta   90.00
_cell.angle_gamma   90.00
#
_symmetry.space_group_name_H-M   'P 1'
#
loop_
_entity.id
_entity.type
_entity.pdbx_description
1 polymer ?
#
loop_
_entity_poly.entity_id
_entity_poly.type
_entity_poly.pdbx_seq_one_letter_code
_entity_poly.pdbx_strand_id
1 'polypeptide(L)'
;QPITGYITRTPDGPWFSTTFDLMVDAPELEPRLIIELGHDIRSKKITGVTLEGPLRFVDDGRLILKVRNPDSLVIPANIDLLGIGLAGVELEVPPLGVDLTFTFLPVKDF
;
A
#
# COMPACT_ATOMS: atom_id res chain seq x y z
N GLN A 1 11.84 -10.14 9.50
CA GLN A 1 10.78 -10.92 10.18
C GLN A 1 9.68 -11.18 9.17
N PRO A 2 9.06 -12.37 9.14
CA PRO A 2 7.91 -12.61 8.27
C PRO A 2 6.73 -11.70 8.65
N ILE A 3 5.93 -11.31 7.65
CA ILE A 3 4.68 -10.57 7.85
C ILE A 3 3.62 -11.55 8.39
N THR A 4 2.94 -11.17 9.47
CA THR A 4 1.81 -11.94 10.02
C THR A 4 0.51 -11.48 9.39
N GLY A 5 -0.31 -12.43 8.95
CA GLY A 5 -1.67 -12.18 8.47
C GLY A 5 -2.67 -13.14 9.10
N TYR A 6 -3.94 -12.75 9.08
CA TYR A 6 -5.06 -13.48 9.65
C TYR A 6 -6.08 -13.81 8.57
N ILE A 7 -6.65 -15.01 8.62
CA ILE A 7 -7.73 -15.43 7.73
C ILE A 7 -8.98 -15.62 8.56
N THR A 8 -10.06 -14.92 8.21
CA THR A 8 -11.37 -15.04 8.84
C THR A 8 -12.37 -15.63 7.84
N ARG A 9 -13.39 -16.33 8.36
CA ARG A 9 -14.49 -16.83 7.53
C ARG A 9 -15.57 -15.76 7.45
N THR A 10 -15.98 -15.39 6.23
CA THR A 10 -17.14 -14.54 5.98
C THR A 10 -18.17 -15.30 5.13
N PRO A 11 -19.41 -14.79 4.99
CA PRO A 11 -20.40 -15.38 4.10
C PRO A 11 -19.95 -15.48 2.63
N ASP A 12 -19.09 -14.56 2.19
CA ASP A 12 -18.63 -14.45 0.80
C ASP A 12 -17.34 -15.26 0.53
N GLY A 13 -16.74 -15.85 1.56
CA GLY A 13 -15.53 -16.67 1.47
C GLY A 13 -14.50 -16.36 2.55
N PRO A 14 -13.26 -16.85 2.41
CA PRO A 14 -12.18 -16.48 3.33
C PRO A 14 -11.70 -15.05 3.06
N TRP A 15 -11.55 -14.28 4.13
CA TRP A 15 -11.08 -12.91 4.12
C TRP A 15 -9.72 -12.82 4.81
N PHE A 16 -8.74 -12.20 4.14
CA PHE A 16 -7.40 -12.04 4.64
C PHE A 16 -7.21 -10.61 5.15
N SER A 17 -6.56 -10.45 6.31
CA SER A 17 -6.18 -9.15 6.89
C SER A 17 -4.74 -9.20 7.39
N THR A 18 -3.98 -8.13 7.15
CA THR A 18 -2.59 -8.00 7.59
C THR A 18 -2.21 -6.52 7.75
N THR A 19 -1.11 -6.27 8.44
CA THR A 19 -0.53 -4.93 8.60
C THR A 19 0.94 -4.97 8.23
N PHE A 20 1.36 -4.15 7.26
CA PHE A 20 2.77 -4.01 6.90
C PHE A 20 3.09 -2.63 6.33
N ASP A 21 4.38 -2.34 6.19
CA ASP A 21 4.85 -1.07 5.66
C ASP A 21 4.81 -1.09 4.13
N LEU A 22 4.29 -0.04 3.52
CA LEU A 22 4.30 0.14 2.07
C LEU A 22 5.34 1.19 1.67
N MET A 23 5.94 1.00 0.51
CA MET A 23 6.72 2.05 -0.15
C MET A 23 5.83 2.72 -1.19
N VAL A 24 5.73 4.04 -1.12
CA VAL A 24 4.93 4.84 -2.03
C VAL A 24 5.85 5.70 -2.87
N ASP A 25 5.45 5.88 -4.13
CA ASP A 25 6.05 6.81 -5.07
C ASP A 25 4.93 7.65 -5.68
N ALA A 26 5.20 8.95 -5.84
CA ALA A 26 4.39 9.84 -6.66
C ALA A 26 5.36 10.63 -7.57
N PRO A 27 5.83 10.01 -8.68
CA PRO A 27 6.81 10.63 -9.57
C PRO A 27 6.26 11.86 -10.29
N GLU A 28 4.94 11.93 -10.46
CA GLU A 28 4.23 13.07 -11.06
C GLU A 28 3.92 14.18 -10.04
N LEU A 29 4.34 14.02 -8.77
CA LEU A 29 4.18 15.08 -7.77
C LEU A 29 5.19 16.18 -8.08
N GLU A 30 4.76 17.22 -8.78
CA GLU A 30 5.62 18.36 -9.14
C GLU A 30 5.17 19.61 -8.39
N PRO A 31 5.59 19.80 -7.12
CA PRO A 31 5.29 21.01 -6.38
C PRO A 31 6.02 22.18 -7.04
N ARG A 32 5.25 23.16 -7.53
CA ARG A 32 5.78 24.31 -8.27
C ARG A 32 5.33 25.62 -7.63
N LEU A 33 6.26 26.57 -7.54
CA LEU A 33 6.01 28.00 -7.36
C LEU A 33 6.55 28.73 -8.61
N ILE A 34 7.22 29.87 -8.43
CA ILE A 34 8.03 30.52 -9.49
C ILE A 34 9.20 29.61 -9.93
N ILE A 35 9.57 28.64 -9.08
CA ILE A 35 10.62 27.63 -9.29
C ILE A 35 10.10 26.23 -8.94
N GLU A 36 10.79 25.19 -9.41
CA GLU A 36 10.54 23.79 -9.06
C GLU A 36 11.01 23.52 -7.62
N LEU A 37 10.17 22.83 -6.84
CA LEU A 37 10.44 22.46 -5.45
C LEU A 37 10.71 20.95 -5.34
N GLY A 38 11.56 20.56 -4.40
CA GLY A 38 11.78 19.17 -4.03
C GLY A 38 10.65 18.62 -3.17
N HIS A 39 10.55 17.30 -3.12
CA HIS A 39 9.65 16.60 -2.21
C HIS A 39 10.21 15.25 -1.76
N ASP A 40 9.72 14.74 -0.63
CA ASP A 40 10.20 13.50 -0.02
C ASP A 40 9.32 12.25 -0.30
N ILE A 41 8.34 12.36 -1.20
CA ILE A 41 7.42 11.25 -1.51
C ILE A 41 8.08 10.07 -2.22
N ARG A 42 9.26 10.27 -2.83
CA ARG A 42 9.93 9.24 -3.62
C ARG A 42 10.50 8.16 -2.71
N SER A 43 10.12 6.91 -2.94
CA SER A 43 10.41 5.78 -2.08
C SER A 43 10.07 6.11 -0.62
N LYS A 44 8.91 6.74 -0.39
CA LYS A 44 8.48 7.10 0.96
C LYS A 44 7.84 5.90 1.63
N LYS A 45 8.36 5.54 2.80
CA LYS A 45 7.83 4.45 3.60
C LYS A 45 6.63 4.93 4.42
N ILE A 46 5.46 4.35 4.19
CA ILE A 46 4.29 4.48 5.06
C ILE A 46 4.20 3.26 5.96
N THR A 47 4.13 3.48 7.26
CA THR A 47 4.23 2.41 8.26
C THR A 47 2.86 1.94 8.73
N GLY A 48 2.74 0.64 8.99
CA GLY A 48 1.56 0.10 9.65
C GLY A 48 0.27 0.19 8.83
N VAL A 49 0.35 -0.03 7.52
CA VAL A 49 -0.84 -0.01 6.64
C VAL A 49 -1.60 -1.31 6.79
N THR A 50 -2.85 -1.22 7.23
CA THR A 50 -3.78 -2.36 7.25
C THR A 50 -4.31 -2.61 5.85
N LEU A 51 -4.20 -3.86 5.41
CA LEU A 51 -4.66 -4.31 4.10
C LEU A 51 -5.52 -5.55 4.24
N GLU A 52 -6.68 -5.52 3.60
CA GLU A 52 -7.68 -6.55 3.71
C GLU A 52 -8.30 -6.92 2.37
N GLY A 53 -8.74 -8.16 2.23
CA GLY A 53 -9.54 -8.54 1.08
C GLY A 53 -9.68 -10.05 0.87
N PRO A 54 -10.34 -10.46 -0.22
CA PRO A 54 -10.67 -11.85 -0.45
C PRO A 54 -9.43 -12.69 -0.74
N LEU A 55 -9.46 -13.91 -0.20
CA LEU A 55 -8.53 -14.98 -0.48
C LEU A 55 -9.22 -16.00 -1.40
N ARG A 56 -8.53 -16.43 -2.48
CA ARG A 56 -9.08 -17.43 -3.41
C ARG A 56 -8.07 -18.50 -3.75
N PHE A 57 -8.49 -19.75 -3.62
CA PHE A 57 -7.81 -20.89 -4.23
C PHE A 57 -8.32 -21.07 -5.66
N VAL A 58 -7.40 -21.25 -6.60
CA VAL A 58 -7.69 -21.52 -8.01
C VAL A 58 -7.58 -23.03 -8.25
N ASP A 59 -8.31 -23.55 -9.24
CA ASP A 59 -8.30 -24.98 -9.59
C ASP A 59 -6.90 -25.53 -9.92
N ASP A 60 -5.98 -24.66 -10.36
CA ASP A 60 -4.58 -25.00 -10.63
C ASP A 60 -3.68 -25.03 -9.38
N GLY A 61 -4.27 -24.87 -8.19
CA GLY A 61 -3.60 -24.89 -6.89
C GLY A 61 -2.95 -23.58 -6.48
N ARG A 62 -3.06 -22.50 -7.27
CA ARG A 62 -2.60 -21.18 -6.86
C ARG A 62 -3.45 -20.57 -5.76
N LEU A 63 -2.81 -19.77 -4.93
CA LEU A 63 -3.46 -18.87 -3.97
C LEU A 63 -3.39 -17.44 -4.50
N ILE A 64 -4.54 -16.77 -4.59
CA ILE A 64 -4.63 -15.36 -4.97
C ILE A 64 -5.17 -14.57 -3.78
N LEU A 65 -4.45 -13.51 -3.40
CA LEU A 65 -4.89 -12.51 -2.44
C LEU A 65 -5.10 -11.20 -3.19
N LYS A 66 -6.28 -10.60 -3.04
CA LYS A 66 -6.53 -9.22 -3.48
C LYS A 66 -6.75 -8.40 -2.22
N VAL A 67 -5.86 -7.47 -1.90
CA VAL A 67 -5.90 -6.72 -0.65
C VAL A 67 -5.90 -5.22 -0.89
N ARG A 68 -6.64 -4.51 -0.06
CA ARG A 68 -6.87 -3.07 -0.17
C ARG A 68 -6.91 -2.41 1.20
N ASN A 69 -6.67 -1.11 1.26
CA ASN A 69 -6.85 -0.35 2.50
C ASN A 69 -8.35 -0.16 2.78
N PRO A 70 -8.86 -0.60 3.94
CA PRO A 70 -10.27 -0.40 4.28
C PRO A 70 -10.58 1.08 4.58
N ASP A 71 -9.64 1.78 5.19
CA ASP A 71 -9.75 3.18 5.60
C ASP A 71 -8.85 4.08 4.74
N SER A 72 -9.15 5.38 4.71
CA SER A 72 -8.30 6.39 4.09
C SER A 72 -6.90 6.41 4.72
N LEU A 73 -5.87 6.58 3.90
CA LEU A 73 -4.48 6.73 4.37
C LEU A 73 -4.02 8.17 4.12
N VAL A 74 -3.48 8.80 5.15
CA VAL A 74 -2.86 10.12 5.03
C VAL A 74 -1.36 9.95 4.91
N ILE A 75 -0.80 10.48 3.82
CA ILE A 75 0.64 10.44 3.54
C ILE A 75 1.16 11.87 3.60
N PRO A 76 1.92 12.25 4.64
CA PRO A 76 2.52 13.57 4.69
C PRO A 76 3.62 13.65 3.61
N ALA A 77 3.59 14.67 2.77
CA ALA A 77 4.65 15.01 1.82
C ALA A 77 5.32 16.31 2.28
N ASN A 78 6.62 16.25 2.52
CA ASN A 78 7.40 17.43 2.84
C ASN A 78 7.89 18.06 1.54
N ILE A 79 7.69 19.36 1.41
CA ILE A 79 8.13 20.17 0.28
C ILE A 79 9.35 20.97 0.69
N ASP A 80 10.39 20.95 -0.13
CA ASP A 80 11.65 21.63 0.15
C ASP A 80 12.17 22.44 -1.05
N LEU A 81 13.06 23.38 -0.77
CA LEU A 81 13.87 24.06 -1.78
C LEU A 81 15.34 23.88 -1.42
N LEU A 82 16.06 23.11 -2.25
CA LEU A 82 17.48 22.81 -2.04
C LEU A 82 17.76 22.24 -0.63
N GLY A 83 16.84 21.41 -0.12
CA GLY A 83 16.95 20.81 1.22
C GLY A 83 16.54 21.73 2.38
N ILE A 84 16.03 22.94 2.09
CA ILE A 84 15.40 23.80 3.09
C ILE A 84 13.91 23.50 3.11
N GLY A 85 13.39 22.96 4.22
CA GLY A 85 11.97 22.65 4.37
C GLY A 85 11.11 23.91 4.28
N LEU A 86 10.10 23.90 3.41
CA LEU A 86 9.21 25.04 3.14
C LEU A 86 7.79 24.83 3.65
N ALA A 87 7.23 23.65 3.39
CA ALA A 87 5.84 23.32 3.70
C ALA A 87 5.63 21.81 3.82
N GLY A 88 4.51 21.43 4.43
CA GLY A 88 3.99 20.06 4.39
C GLY A 88 2.63 20.05 3.70
N VAL A 89 2.40 19.06 2.85
CA VAL A 89 1.09 18.78 2.23
C VAL A 89 0.68 17.37 2.61
N GLU A 90 -0.59 17.18 2.96
CA GLU A 90 -1.14 15.85 3.19
C GLU A 90 -1.72 15.31 1.89
N LEU A 91 -1.24 14.14 1.47
CA LEU A 91 -1.81 13.39 0.36
C LEU A 91 -2.75 12.34 0.93
N GLU A 92 -4.01 12.37 0.49
CA GLU A 92 -5.00 11.38 0.91
C GLU A 92 -5.10 10.27 -0.13
N VAL A 93 -4.90 9.03 0.30
CA VAL A 93 -5.29 7.84 -0.45
C VAL A 93 -6.69 7.45 0.04
N PRO A 94 -7.72 7.49 -0.83
CA PRO A 94 -9.07 7.16 -0.42
C PRO A 94 -9.17 5.67 -0.01
N PRO A 95 -10.24 5.28 0.71
CA PRO A 95 -10.57 3.87 0.91
C PRO A 95 -10.51 3.10 -0.40
N LEU A 96 -9.93 1.89 -0.35
CA LEU A 96 -9.72 1.01 -1.49
C LEU A 96 -8.74 1.53 -2.57
N GLY A 97 -8.06 2.66 -2.33
CA GLY A 97 -7.10 3.27 -3.27
C GLY A 97 -5.79 2.50 -3.40
N VAL A 98 -5.36 1.79 -2.35
CA VAL A 98 -4.33 0.76 -2.45
C VAL A 98 -4.98 -0.51 -3.01
N ASP A 99 -4.51 -0.99 -4.15
CA ASP A 99 -5.01 -2.22 -4.78
C ASP A 99 -3.84 -3.15 -5.14
N LEU A 100 -3.61 -4.16 -4.30
CA LEU A 100 -2.52 -5.11 -4.47
C LEU A 100 -3.07 -6.50 -4.75
N THR A 101 -2.46 -7.19 -5.71
CA THR A 101 -2.75 -8.60 -6.00
C THR A 101 -1.49 -9.43 -5.82
N PHE A 102 -1.54 -10.38 -4.89
CA PHE A 102 -0.48 -11.38 -4.71
C PHE A 102 -0.94 -12.71 -5.29
N THR A 103 -0.07 -13.33 -6.09
CA THR A 103 -0.29 -14.67 -6.63
C THR A 103 0.82 -15.58 -6.14
N PHE A 104 0.46 -16.59 -5.37
CA PHE A 104 1.38 -17.61 -4.89
C PHE A 104 1.25 -18.85 -5.76
N LEU A 105 2.40 -19.41 -6.14
CA LEU A 105 2.48 -20.63 -6.91
C LEU A 105 2.04 -21.82 -6.05
N PRO A 106 1.47 -22.88 -6.67
CA PRO A 106 1.13 -24.09 -5.95
C PRO A 106 2.41 -24.69 -5.39
N VAL A 107 2.39 -25.07 -4.11
CA VAL A 107 3.46 -25.86 -3.52
C VAL A 107 3.26 -27.30 -3.97
N LYS A 108 4.12 -27.77 -4.88
CA LYS A 108 4.30 -29.21 -5.11
C LYS A 108 5.39 -29.65 -4.14
N ASP A 109 5.03 -30.45 -3.14
CA ASP A 109 6.04 -31.20 -2.39
C ASP A 109 6.81 -32.10 -3.38
N PHE A 110 8.14 -32.03 -3.31
CA PHE A 110 9.06 -32.96 -3.99
C PHE A 110 9.42 -34.12 -3.08
#